data_AF-A0A941V1F9-F1
#
_entry.id   AF-A0A941V1F9-F1
#
_cell.length_a   1.000
_cell.length_b   1.000
_cell.length_c   1.000
_cell.angle_alpha   90.00
_cell.angle_beta   90.00
_cell.angle_gamma   90.00
#
_symmetry.space_group_name_H-M   'P 1'
#
loop_
_entity.id
_entity.type
_entity.pdbx_description
1 polymer ?
#
loop_
_entity_poly.entity_id
_entity_poly.type
_entity_poly.pdbx_seq_one_letter_code
_entity_poly.pdbx_strand_id
1 'polypeptide(L)'
;AATVYVPIARVAPGLSVDPATLGSTETLQGPQAAQDAMSYRVWHKTDRAGGPAGKYLVDADGRAVYLVDPGINGTHTTRPDGTEVRKYDAPKAVLMSYIIKGVLDRDLPWGLVLFGVMIAVVLEMAGIPSLPFAVGVYLPLSSSAPIFIGGLVRRFVDHRNNRLSHFAHLTEEERNAANDSRPGILLASGYIAGGALAGIFIAFSAGILTDMDKAVGEWASEHNLFFAGPHADLLSLIPFAALVGLLFWAGREHSR
;
A
#
# COMPACT_ATOMS: atom_id res chain seq x y z
N ALA A 1 -5.08 5.53 -9.88
CA ALA A 1 -6.07 6.06 -8.91
C ALA A 1 -6.76 7.24 -9.55
N ALA A 2 -8.09 7.24 -9.64
CA ALA A 2 -8.80 8.38 -10.23
C ALA A 2 -9.54 9.18 -9.15
N THR A 3 -9.42 10.50 -9.23
CA THR A 3 -10.25 11.44 -8.48
C THR A 3 -11.71 11.29 -8.92
N VAL A 4 -12.63 11.33 -7.97
CA VAL A 4 -14.08 11.30 -8.23
C VAL A 4 -14.67 12.64 -7.84
N TYR A 5 -15.40 13.27 -8.75
CA TYR A 5 -16.14 14.50 -8.48
C TYR A 5 -17.56 14.11 -8.08
N VAL A 6 -17.88 14.24 -6.79
CA VAL A 6 -19.16 13.84 -6.22
C VAL A 6 -20.09 15.06 -6.18
N PRO A 7 -21.28 15.01 -6.78
CA PRO A 7 -22.24 16.11 -6.74
C PRO A 7 -22.61 16.50 -5.30
N ILE A 8 -22.60 17.79 -5.00
CA ILE A 8 -22.81 18.29 -3.64
C ILE A 8 -24.14 17.85 -3.04
N ALA A 9 -25.17 17.67 -3.87
CA ALA A 9 -26.51 17.26 -3.46
C ALA A 9 -26.52 15.91 -2.73
N ARG A 10 -25.51 15.05 -2.96
CA ARG A 10 -25.36 13.75 -2.30
C ARG A 10 -24.52 13.81 -1.02
N VAL A 11 -23.83 14.91 -0.76
CA VAL A 11 -22.83 15.02 0.32
C VAL A 11 -23.22 16.08 1.35
N ALA A 12 -23.52 17.30 0.90
CA ALA A 12 -23.67 18.48 1.74
C ALA A 12 -24.55 19.55 1.05
N PRO A 13 -25.87 19.30 0.90
CA PRO A 13 -26.74 20.20 0.14
C PRO A 13 -26.80 21.60 0.79
N GLY A 14 -26.71 22.64 -0.04
CA GLY A 14 -26.84 24.04 0.40
C GLY A 14 -25.55 24.68 0.94
N LEU A 15 -24.41 24.00 0.82
CA LEU A 15 -23.12 24.56 1.23
C LEU A 15 -22.66 25.69 0.29
N SER A 16 -22.34 26.85 0.86
CA SER A 16 -21.83 28.02 0.13
C SER A 16 -20.69 28.70 0.88
N VAL A 17 -19.88 29.46 0.14
CA VAL A 17 -18.76 30.25 0.64
C VAL A 17 -18.66 31.54 -0.19
N ASP A 18 -18.15 32.62 0.40
CA ASP A 18 -17.90 33.85 -0.35
C ASP A 18 -16.83 33.61 -1.44
N PRO A 19 -17.19 33.72 -2.74
CA PRO A 19 -16.29 33.39 -3.83
C PRO A 19 -15.09 34.35 -3.92
N ALA A 20 -15.17 35.56 -3.34
CA ALA A 20 -14.07 36.52 -3.32
C ALA A 20 -12.89 36.03 -2.46
N THR A 21 -13.14 35.12 -1.52
CA THR A 21 -12.10 34.53 -0.66
C THR A 21 -11.30 33.42 -1.35
N LEU A 22 -11.75 32.96 -2.52
CA LEU A 22 -11.16 31.84 -3.25
C LEU A 22 -10.29 32.36 -4.41
N GLY A 23 -8.98 32.07 -4.37
CA GLY A 23 -8.01 32.56 -5.35
C GLY A 23 -7.64 31.57 -6.47
N SER A 24 -7.87 30.28 -6.28
CA SER A 24 -7.52 29.23 -7.25
C SER A 24 -8.76 28.70 -7.98
N THR A 25 -8.60 28.39 -9.27
CA THR A 25 -9.63 27.75 -10.09
C THR A 25 -9.11 26.44 -10.67
N GLU A 26 -10.02 25.51 -10.92
CA GLU A 26 -9.73 24.18 -11.43
C GLU A 26 -10.90 23.68 -12.29
N THR A 27 -10.61 22.89 -13.31
CA THR A 27 -11.61 22.16 -14.10
C THR A 27 -11.63 20.70 -13.66
N LEU A 28 -12.71 20.00 -13.96
CA LEU A 28 -12.74 18.55 -13.75
C LEU A 28 -11.62 17.88 -14.57
N GLN A 29 -11.12 16.75 -14.07
CA GLN A 29 -10.07 15.96 -14.70
C GLN A 29 -10.53 14.52 -14.91
N GLY A 30 -9.95 13.84 -15.90
CA GLY A 30 -10.28 12.46 -16.23
C GLY A 30 -11.65 12.32 -16.92
N PRO A 31 -12.30 11.14 -16.82
CA PRO A 31 -13.52 10.85 -17.59
C PRO A 31 -14.68 11.82 -17.34
N GLN A 32 -14.78 12.38 -16.12
CA GLN A 32 -15.84 13.33 -15.77
C GLN A 32 -15.65 14.72 -16.41
N ALA A 33 -14.42 15.05 -16.85
CA ALA A 33 -14.16 16.29 -17.58
C ALA A 33 -14.88 16.35 -18.94
N ALA A 34 -15.22 15.19 -19.52
CA ALA A 34 -15.99 15.12 -20.76
C ALA A 34 -17.47 15.50 -20.56
N GLN A 35 -17.98 15.43 -19.32
CA GLN A 35 -19.37 15.76 -18.99
C GLN A 35 -19.53 17.23 -18.59
N ASP A 36 -18.46 17.85 -18.08
CA ASP A 36 -18.46 19.22 -17.58
C ASP A 36 -17.07 19.85 -17.74
N ALA A 37 -16.98 20.82 -18.66
CA ALA A 37 -15.76 21.55 -18.98
C ALA A 37 -15.67 22.92 -18.26
N MET A 38 -16.61 23.21 -17.34
CA MET A 38 -16.63 24.47 -16.61
C MET A 38 -15.44 24.58 -15.65
N SER A 39 -14.99 25.82 -15.43
CA SER A 39 -13.97 26.14 -14.43
C SER A 39 -14.65 26.56 -13.13
N TYR A 40 -14.20 25.96 -12.03
CA TYR A 40 -14.73 26.18 -10.70
C TYR A 40 -13.67 26.78 -9.80
N ARG A 41 -14.08 27.55 -8.80
CA ARG A 41 -13.18 28.01 -7.73
C ARG A 41 -12.93 26.87 -6.75
N VAL A 42 -11.71 26.77 -6.25
CA VAL A 42 -11.31 25.71 -5.32
C VAL A 42 -11.44 26.21 -3.89
N TRP A 43 -12.19 25.46 -3.08
CA TRP A 43 -12.32 25.73 -1.65
C TRP A 43 -11.81 24.54 -0.83
N HIS A 44 -10.84 24.79 0.04
CA HIS A 44 -10.34 23.82 1.00
C HIS A 44 -11.00 24.04 2.36
N LYS A 45 -12.04 23.25 2.62
CA LYS A 45 -12.79 23.31 3.88
C LYS A 45 -12.07 22.46 4.93
N THR A 46 -11.68 23.08 6.04
CA THR A 46 -10.94 22.43 7.14
C THR A 46 -11.86 21.94 8.27
N ASP A 47 -13.03 22.56 8.44
CA ASP A 47 -14.01 22.21 9.45
C ASP A 47 -15.02 21.16 8.94
N ARG A 48 -15.86 20.65 9.85
CA ARG A 48 -16.91 19.65 9.53
C ARG A 48 -18.35 20.20 9.58
N ALA A 49 -18.54 21.51 9.72
CA ALA A 49 -19.87 22.11 9.79
C ALA A 49 -20.57 22.06 8.42
N GLY A 50 -21.81 21.56 8.38
CA GLY A 50 -22.62 21.49 7.15
C GLY A 50 -22.11 20.51 6.08
N GLY A 51 -21.02 19.77 6.32
CA GLY A 51 -20.42 18.83 5.38
C GLY A 51 -19.00 18.42 5.78
N PRO A 52 -18.46 17.33 5.21
CA PRO A 52 -17.13 16.83 5.53
C PRO A 52 -16.02 17.86 5.22
N ALA A 53 -14.90 17.76 5.94
CA ALA A 53 -13.72 18.53 5.59
C ALA A 53 -13.12 17.96 4.29
N GLY A 54 -12.68 18.82 3.38
CA GLY A 54 -12.23 18.38 2.07
C GLY A 54 -12.08 19.50 1.07
N LYS A 55 -11.76 19.13 -0.17
CA LYS A 55 -11.67 20.03 -1.31
C LYS A 55 -13.00 20.07 -2.04
N TYR A 56 -13.53 21.26 -2.25
CA TYR A 56 -14.78 21.51 -2.96
C TYR A 56 -14.52 22.37 -4.21
N LEU A 57 -15.30 22.12 -5.25
CA LEU A 57 -15.41 22.97 -6.42
C LEU A 57 -16.65 23.84 -6.28
N VAL A 58 -16.47 25.15 -6.40
CA VAL A 58 -17.48 26.18 -6.14
C VAL A 58 -17.75 26.96 -7.42
N ASP A 59 -19.02 27.24 -7.71
CA ASP A 59 -19.41 28.06 -8.86
C ASP A 59 -19.09 29.56 -8.65
N ALA A 60 -19.41 30.38 -9.66
CA ALA A 60 -19.20 31.82 -9.60
C ALA A 60 -20.07 32.53 -8.54
N ASP A 61 -21.22 31.93 -8.19
CA ASP A 61 -22.16 32.43 -7.20
C ASP A 61 -21.80 32.02 -5.76
N GLY A 62 -20.71 31.27 -5.58
CA GLY A 62 -20.23 30.83 -4.27
C GLY A 62 -20.87 29.55 -3.75
N ARG A 63 -21.64 28.82 -4.57
CA ARG A 63 -22.26 27.53 -4.18
C ARG A 63 -21.30 26.39 -4.49
N ALA A 64 -21.12 25.49 -3.52
CA ALA A 64 -20.35 24.27 -3.76
C ALA A 64 -21.13 23.37 -4.75
N VAL A 65 -20.46 22.88 -5.79
CA VAL A 65 -21.06 22.04 -6.85
C VAL A 65 -20.56 20.60 -6.73
N TYR A 66 -19.27 20.41 -6.48
CA TYR A 66 -18.66 19.09 -6.33
C TYR A 66 -17.79 18.99 -5.08
N LEU A 67 -17.82 17.84 -4.42
CA LEU A 67 -16.75 17.38 -3.54
C LEU A 67 -15.70 16.66 -4.41
N VAL A 68 -14.44 17.06 -4.27
CA VAL A 68 -13.30 16.40 -4.93
C VAL A 68 -12.82 15.26 -4.04
N ASP A 69 -13.24 14.04 -4.34
CA ASP A 69 -12.83 12.83 -3.61
C ASP A 69 -11.54 12.24 -4.23
N PRO A 70 -10.39 12.33 -3.53
CA PRO A 70 -9.09 11.97 -4.10
C PRO A 70 -8.97 10.47 -4.41
N GLY A 71 -8.01 10.12 -5.28
CA GLY A 71 -7.69 8.72 -5.55
C GLY A 71 -7.01 7.99 -4.38
N ILE A 72 -6.35 8.73 -3.48
CA ILE A 72 -5.67 8.22 -2.27
C ILE A 72 -6.49 8.63 -1.04
N ASN A 73 -6.84 7.67 -0.16
CA ASN A 73 -7.71 7.86 1.02
C ASN A 73 -9.11 8.46 0.73
N GLY A 74 -9.60 8.39 -0.52
CA GLY A 74 -10.95 8.81 -0.88
C GLY A 74 -11.99 7.74 -0.52
N THR A 75 -13.22 8.17 -0.23
CA THR A 75 -14.29 7.28 0.26
C THR A 75 -15.29 6.89 -0.81
N HIS A 76 -15.29 7.55 -1.97
CA HIS A 76 -16.27 7.31 -3.04
C HIS A 76 -15.67 6.44 -4.14
N THR A 77 -16.02 5.14 -4.12
CA THR A 77 -15.56 4.16 -5.11
C THR A 77 -16.41 4.14 -6.38
N THR A 78 -17.51 4.87 -6.43
CA THR A 78 -18.41 4.93 -7.59
C THR A 78 -18.52 6.35 -8.13
N ARG A 79 -18.40 6.50 -9.45
CA ARG A 79 -18.68 7.76 -10.14
C ARG A 79 -20.18 7.97 -10.34
N PRO A 80 -20.62 9.20 -10.65
CA PRO A 80 -22.02 9.49 -10.97
C PRO A 80 -22.57 8.70 -12.17
N ASP A 81 -21.71 8.26 -13.08
CA ASP A 81 -22.03 7.42 -14.24
C ASP A 81 -22.17 5.91 -13.92
N GLY A 82 -21.97 5.52 -12.66
CA GLY A 82 -22.03 4.12 -12.22
C GLY A 82 -20.73 3.33 -12.38
N THR A 83 -19.67 3.91 -12.95
CA THR A 83 -18.37 3.24 -13.07
C THR A 83 -17.64 3.15 -11.73
N GLU A 84 -17.01 2.00 -11.47
CA GLU A 84 -16.19 1.81 -10.27
C GLU A 84 -14.77 2.36 -10.43
N VAL A 85 -14.24 2.89 -9.33
CA VAL A 85 -12.91 3.49 -9.23
C VAL A 85 -12.15 2.87 -8.09
N ARG A 86 -11.00 2.29 -8.41
CA ARG A 86 -10.08 1.76 -7.41
C ARG A 86 -9.40 2.90 -6.64
N LYS A 87 -9.63 2.92 -5.33
CA LYS A 87 -8.96 3.79 -4.37
C LYS A 87 -7.74 3.10 -3.78
N TYR A 88 -6.80 3.89 -3.28
CA TYR A 88 -5.64 3.39 -2.57
C TYR A 88 -5.58 4.04 -1.21
N ASP A 89 -5.31 3.24 -0.18
CA ASP A 89 -5.12 3.77 1.15
C ASP A 89 -3.64 4.12 1.35
N ALA A 90 -3.39 5.26 1.98
CA ALA A 90 -2.08 5.66 2.45
C ALA A 90 -2.10 5.73 4.00
N PRO A 91 -2.26 4.58 4.68
CA PRO A 91 -2.47 4.54 6.13
C PRO A 91 -1.28 5.11 6.93
N LYS A 92 -0.04 4.95 6.43
CA LYS A 92 1.15 5.60 7.03
C LYS A 92 1.05 7.13 6.99
N ALA A 93 0.60 7.71 5.88
CA ALA A 93 0.46 9.16 5.74
C ALA A 93 -0.67 9.70 6.62
N VAL A 94 -1.78 8.96 6.72
CA VAL A 94 -2.91 9.28 7.62
C VAL A 94 -2.45 9.30 9.07
N LEU A 95 -1.71 8.28 9.52
CA LEU A 95 -1.16 8.24 10.88
C LEU A 95 -0.24 9.42 11.17
N MET A 96 0.70 9.72 10.26
CA MET A 96 1.58 10.88 10.42
C MET A 96 0.78 12.20 10.50
N SER A 97 -0.29 12.33 9.72
CA SER A 97 -1.16 13.49 9.78
C SER A 97 -1.87 13.64 11.13
N TYR A 98 -2.29 12.53 11.75
CA TYR A 98 -2.89 12.54 13.09
C TYR A 98 -1.88 12.92 14.18
N ILE A 99 -0.64 12.43 14.08
CA ILE A 99 0.43 12.80 15.01
C ILE A 99 0.71 14.31 14.91
N ILE A 100 0.88 14.84 13.70
CA ILE A 100 1.18 16.27 13.48
C ILE A 100 0.02 17.14 14.00
N LYS A 101 -1.22 16.81 13.64
CA LYS A 101 -2.41 17.55 14.13
C LYS A 101 -2.53 17.46 15.65
N GLY A 102 -2.41 16.27 16.23
CA GLY A 102 -2.47 16.08 17.67
C GLY A 102 -1.38 16.86 18.43
N VAL A 103 -0.17 16.98 17.86
CA VAL A 103 0.91 17.79 18.45
C VAL A 103 0.63 19.29 18.31
N LEU A 104 0.19 19.73 17.13
CA LEU A 104 -0.08 21.15 16.85
C LEU A 104 -1.28 21.68 17.62
N ASP A 105 -2.37 20.92 17.65
CA ASP A 105 -3.63 21.25 18.32
C ASP A 105 -3.60 20.90 19.82
N ARG A 106 -2.51 20.27 20.29
CA ARG A 106 -2.32 19.73 21.66
C ARG A 106 -3.38 18.71 22.09
N ASP A 107 -4.07 18.09 21.14
CA ASP A 107 -5.12 17.08 21.35
C ASP A 107 -4.65 15.67 20.94
N LEU A 108 -3.39 15.34 21.25
CA LEU A 108 -2.89 13.99 21.00
C LEU A 108 -3.50 13.02 22.02
N PRO A 109 -4.02 11.85 21.60
CA PRO A 109 -4.58 10.86 22.52
C PRO A 109 -3.46 10.16 23.31
N TRP A 110 -2.91 10.84 24.31
CA TRP A 110 -1.78 10.38 25.14
C TRP A 110 -2.04 9.01 25.79
N GLY A 111 -3.29 8.70 26.13
CA GLY A 111 -3.68 7.38 26.61
C GLY A 111 -3.24 6.25 25.66
N LEU A 112 -3.52 6.39 24.35
CA LEU A 112 -3.12 5.40 23.35
C LEU A 112 -1.60 5.31 23.18
N VAL A 113 -0.90 6.43 23.30
CA VAL A 113 0.57 6.47 23.24
C VAL A 113 1.18 5.71 24.42
N LEU A 114 0.71 5.99 25.64
CA LEU A 114 1.16 5.29 26.85
C LEU A 114 0.84 3.79 26.81
N PHE A 115 -0.31 3.39 26.27
CA PHE A 115 -0.61 1.99 26.02
C PHE A 115 0.43 1.34 25.10
N GLY A 116 0.81 2.01 24.01
CA GLY A 116 1.87 1.54 23.11
C GLY A 116 3.21 1.37 23.80
N VAL A 117 3.61 2.33 24.65
CA VAL A 117 4.84 2.25 25.46
C VAL A 117 4.79 1.05 26.41
N MET A 118 3.68 0.85 27.11
CA MET A 118 3.53 -0.28 28.03
C MET A 118 3.62 -1.63 27.31
N ILE A 119 2.99 -1.76 26.14
CA ILE A 119 3.10 -2.97 25.32
C ILE A 119 4.54 -3.20 24.88
N ALA A 120 5.24 -2.15 24.43
CA ALA A 120 6.64 -2.24 24.02
C ALA A 120 7.54 -2.71 25.19
N VAL A 121 7.35 -2.17 26.39
CA VAL A 121 8.09 -2.59 27.59
C VAL A 121 7.82 -4.06 27.91
N VAL A 122 6.56 -4.50 27.87
CA VAL A 122 6.20 -5.91 28.11
C VAL A 122 6.83 -6.83 27.08
N LEU A 123 6.86 -6.44 25.80
CA LEU A 123 7.50 -7.22 24.74
C LEU A 123 9.01 -7.33 24.91
N GLU A 124 9.70 -6.23 25.21
CA GLU A 124 11.15 -6.24 25.47
C GLU A 124 11.49 -7.07 26.71
N MET A 125 10.67 -7.00 27.77
CA MET A 125 10.81 -7.88 28.94
C MET A 125 10.59 -9.36 28.61
N ALA A 126 9.75 -9.67 27.63
CA ALA A 126 9.54 -11.03 27.13
C ALA A 126 10.63 -11.48 26.13
N GLY A 127 11.62 -10.63 25.82
CA GLY A 127 12.66 -10.91 24.82
C GLY A 127 12.16 -10.89 23.38
N ILE A 128 10.99 -10.30 23.13
CA ILE A 128 10.41 -10.14 21.79
C ILE A 128 10.73 -8.72 21.30
N PRO A 129 11.47 -8.56 20.19
CA PRO A 129 11.76 -7.25 19.64
C PRO A 129 10.46 -6.48 19.31
N SER A 130 10.24 -5.36 20.01
CA SER A 130 8.99 -4.60 19.93
C SER A 130 8.73 -3.99 18.54
N LEU A 131 9.79 -3.59 17.84
CA LEU A 131 9.71 -2.95 16.52
C LEU A 131 9.22 -3.92 15.41
N PRO A 132 9.85 -5.10 15.19
CA PRO A 132 9.32 -6.10 14.26
C PRO A 132 7.89 -6.55 14.61
N PHE A 133 7.56 -6.66 15.89
CA PHE A 133 6.22 -7.02 16.34
C PHE A 133 5.18 -5.97 15.92
N ALA A 134 5.45 -4.68 16.18
CA ALA A 134 4.54 -3.59 15.82
C ALA A 134 4.31 -3.52 14.30
N VAL A 135 5.37 -3.70 13.50
CA VAL A 135 5.25 -3.75 12.04
C VAL A 135 4.44 -4.98 11.59
N GLY A 136 4.62 -6.13 12.23
CA GLY A 136 3.90 -7.36 11.91
C GLY A 136 2.39 -7.26 12.17
N VAL A 137 1.98 -6.68 13.31
CA VAL A 137 0.57 -6.49 13.67
C VAL A 137 -0.13 -5.50 12.73
N TYR A 138 0.62 -4.59 12.13
CA TYR A 138 0.09 -3.61 11.18
C TYR A 138 -0.21 -4.20 9.79
N LEU A 139 0.38 -5.33 9.43
CA LEU A 139 0.23 -5.93 8.09
C LEU A 139 -0.90 -6.97 8.05
N PRO A 140 -1.71 -7.00 6.97
CA PRO A 140 -2.70 -8.06 6.76
C PRO A 140 -2.04 -9.44 6.76
N LEU A 141 -2.73 -10.44 7.32
CA LEU A 141 -2.21 -11.80 7.41
C LEU A 141 -1.81 -12.37 6.04
N SER A 142 -2.54 -12.01 4.98
CA SER A 142 -2.23 -12.40 3.59
C SER A 142 -0.89 -11.86 3.09
N SER A 143 -0.48 -10.66 3.52
CA SER A 143 0.83 -10.08 3.20
C SER A 143 1.94 -10.56 4.14
N SER A 144 1.60 -10.88 5.38
CA SER A 144 2.55 -11.40 6.38
C SER A 144 2.91 -12.87 6.16
N ALA A 145 2.03 -13.68 5.57
CA ALA A 145 2.27 -15.11 5.36
C ALA A 145 3.50 -15.41 4.46
N PRO A 146 3.69 -14.77 3.30
CA PRO A 146 4.92 -14.94 2.51
C PRO A 146 6.19 -14.52 3.25
N ILE A 147 6.13 -13.44 4.06
CA ILE A 147 7.25 -12.97 4.87
C ILE A 147 7.63 -14.02 5.92
N PHE A 148 6.61 -14.60 6.60
CA PHE A 148 6.80 -15.67 7.56
C PHE A 148 7.44 -16.92 6.92
N ILE A 149 6.95 -17.34 5.75
CA ILE A 149 7.53 -18.47 5.00
C ILE A 149 8.99 -18.18 4.63
N GLY A 150 9.31 -16.97 4.15
CA GLY A 150 10.70 -16.56 3.89
C GLY A 150 11.58 -16.65 5.15
N GLY A 151 11.07 -16.25 6.30
CA GLY A 151 11.75 -16.40 7.60
C GLY A 151 11.98 -17.86 7.99
N LEU A 152 11.00 -18.74 7.76
CA LEU A 152 11.16 -20.19 7.98
C LEU A 152 12.22 -20.80 7.07
N VAL A 153 12.24 -20.43 5.78
CA VAL A 153 13.26 -20.87 4.83
C VAL A 153 14.64 -20.44 5.30
N ARG A 154 14.80 -19.17 5.69
CA ARG A 154 16.05 -18.65 6.24
C ARG A 154 16.49 -19.45 7.48
N ARG A 155 15.60 -19.63 8.45
CA ARG A 155 15.87 -20.42 9.66
C ARG A 155 16.32 -21.84 9.32
N PHE A 156 15.67 -22.48 8.36
CA PHE A 156 16.00 -23.85 7.96
C PHE A 156 17.35 -23.94 7.22
N VAL A 157 17.64 -22.99 6.33
CA VAL A 157 18.94 -22.86 5.65
C VAL A 157 20.06 -22.62 6.65
N ASP A 158 19.89 -21.64 7.54
CA ASP A 158 20.89 -21.29 8.54
C ASP A 158 21.14 -22.46 9.50
N HIS A 159 20.06 -23.12 9.97
CA HIS A 159 20.19 -24.31 10.81
C HIS A 159 20.93 -25.46 10.12
N ARG A 160 20.69 -25.68 8.81
CA ARG A 160 21.40 -26.70 8.04
C ARG A 160 22.87 -26.35 7.87
N ASN A 161 23.18 -25.11 7.47
CA ASN A 161 24.54 -24.69 7.15
C ASN A 161 25.41 -24.60 8.41
N ASN A 162 24.84 -24.18 9.55
CA ASN A 162 25.54 -24.13 10.84
C ASN A 162 25.98 -25.51 11.36
N ARG A 163 25.50 -26.62 10.76
CA ARG A 163 25.94 -27.99 11.07
C ARG A 163 27.15 -28.46 10.25
N LEU A 164 27.62 -27.67 9.28
CA LEU A 164 28.79 -27.99 8.46
C LEU A 164 30.09 -27.70 9.24
N SER A 165 31.13 -28.50 8.97
CA SER A 165 32.41 -28.46 9.69
C SER A 165 33.09 -27.09 9.67
N HIS A 166 32.93 -26.32 8.59
CA HIS A 166 33.50 -24.98 8.46
C HIS A 166 32.85 -23.94 9.42
N PHE A 167 31.62 -24.18 9.88
CA PHE A 167 30.93 -23.29 10.83
C PHE A 167 31.09 -23.74 12.28
N ALA A 168 31.59 -24.96 12.53
CA ALA A 168 31.75 -25.52 13.87
C ALA A 168 32.69 -24.68 14.76
N HIS A 169 33.68 -24.02 14.15
CA HIS A 169 34.68 -23.21 14.86
C HIS A 169 34.33 -21.72 15.00
N LEU A 170 33.27 -21.25 14.33
CA LEU A 170 32.86 -19.85 14.36
C LEU A 170 32.02 -19.55 15.61
N THR A 171 32.20 -18.36 16.16
CA THR A 171 31.31 -17.80 17.19
C THR A 171 29.92 -17.50 16.61
N GLU A 172 28.91 -17.34 17.47
CA GLU A 172 27.54 -17.10 17.01
C GLU A 172 27.41 -15.80 16.20
N GLU A 173 28.15 -14.75 16.56
CA GLU A 173 28.19 -13.49 15.82
C GLU A 173 28.83 -13.65 14.44
N GLU A 174 29.94 -14.37 14.34
CA GLU A 174 30.61 -14.66 13.07
C GLU A 174 29.76 -15.54 12.16
N ARG A 175 29.02 -16.51 12.73
CA ARG A 175 28.05 -17.32 11.98
C ARG A 175 26.93 -16.46 11.40
N ASN A 176 26.38 -15.54 12.18
CA ASN A 176 25.32 -14.65 11.73
C ASN A 176 25.80 -13.69 10.64
N ALA A 177 26.98 -13.09 10.80
CA ALA A 177 27.59 -12.25 9.75
C ALA A 177 27.88 -13.03 8.46
N ALA A 178 28.36 -14.28 8.59
CA ALA A 178 28.56 -15.18 7.47
C ALA A 178 27.24 -15.61 6.81
N ASN A 179 26.16 -15.76 7.59
CA ASN A 179 24.81 -16.01 7.09
C ASN A 179 24.26 -14.79 6.32
N ASP A 180 24.56 -13.57 6.76
CA ASP A 180 24.07 -12.32 6.17
C ASP A 180 24.70 -11.99 4.80
N SER A 181 25.93 -12.47 4.55
CA SER A 181 26.65 -12.21 3.28
C SER A 181 26.36 -13.25 2.18
N ARG A 182 25.28 -14.04 2.32
CA ARG A 182 25.05 -15.22 1.48
C ARG A 182 24.39 -14.96 0.14
N PRO A 183 24.64 -15.83 -0.86
CA PRO A 183 23.95 -15.79 -2.15
C PRO A 183 22.42 -15.78 -2.06
N GLY A 184 21.84 -16.46 -1.05
CA GLY A 184 20.40 -16.46 -0.82
C GLY A 184 19.82 -15.07 -0.49
N ILE A 185 20.54 -14.26 0.29
CA ILE A 185 20.13 -12.88 0.63
C ILE A 185 20.29 -11.95 -0.57
N LEU A 186 21.38 -12.11 -1.33
CA LEU A 186 21.59 -11.38 -2.58
C LEU A 186 20.47 -11.67 -3.59
N LEU A 187 20.10 -12.93 -3.76
CA LEU A 187 19.02 -13.35 -4.65
C LEU A 187 17.65 -12.83 -4.17
N ALA A 188 17.36 -12.86 -2.86
CA ALA A 188 16.16 -12.26 -2.30
C ALA A 188 16.10 -10.74 -2.55
N SER A 189 17.21 -10.03 -2.37
CA SER A 189 17.30 -8.59 -2.66
C SER A 189 17.09 -8.29 -4.15
N GLY A 190 17.62 -9.16 -5.02
CA GLY A 190 17.40 -9.11 -6.46
C GLY A 190 15.92 -9.30 -6.84
N TYR A 191 15.21 -10.21 -6.17
CA TYR A 191 13.76 -10.37 -6.39
C TYR A 191 12.96 -9.16 -5.92
N ILE A 192 13.33 -8.52 -4.81
CA ILE A 192 12.67 -7.29 -4.34
C ILE A 192 12.85 -6.19 -5.39
N ALA A 193 14.08 -5.97 -5.87
CA ALA A 193 14.37 -4.96 -6.89
C ALA A 193 13.68 -5.28 -8.24
N GLY A 194 13.76 -6.53 -8.70
CA GLY A 194 13.12 -6.98 -9.93
C GLY A 194 11.60 -6.88 -9.90
N GLY A 195 10.98 -7.21 -8.77
CA GLY A 195 9.54 -7.05 -8.55
C GLY A 195 9.10 -5.59 -8.60
N ALA A 196 9.89 -4.67 -8.02
CA ALA A 196 9.62 -3.25 -8.11
C ALA A 196 9.71 -2.72 -9.56
N LEU A 197 10.74 -3.11 -10.31
CA LEU A 197 10.90 -2.74 -11.72
C LEU A 197 9.78 -3.30 -12.60
N ALA A 198 9.40 -4.57 -12.40
CA ALA A 198 8.26 -5.17 -13.09
C ALA A 198 6.95 -4.44 -12.78
N GLY A 199 6.73 -4.04 -11.52
CA GLY A 199 5.56 -3.25 -11.13
C GLY A 199 5.49 -1.89 -11.83
N ILE A 200 6.62 -1.19 -11.95
CA ILE A 200 6.71 0.08 -12.69
C ILE A 200 6.39 -0.15 -14.18
N PHE A 201 6.95 -1.20 -14.77
CA PHE A 201 6.70 -1.55 -16.17
C PHE A 201 5.22 -1.86 -16.43
N ILE A 202 4.57 -2.66 -15.57
CA ILE A 202 3.14 -2.97 -15.66
C ILE A 202 2.30 -1.69 -15.51
N ALA A 203 2.61 -0.83 -14.55
CA ALA A 203 1.90 0.44 -14.37
C ALA A 203 2.03 1.37 -15.59
N PHE A 204 3.20 1.41 -16.21
CA PHE A 204 3.43 2.17 -17.44
C PHE A 204 2.63 1.58 -18.62
N SER A 205 2.68 0.25 -18.79
CA SER A 205 1.91 -0.45 -19.82
C SER A 205 0.41 -0.21 -19.68
N ALA A 206 -0.14 -0.36 -18.48
CA ALA A 206 -1.56 -0.12 -18.21
C ALA A 206 -1.99 1.34 -18.40
N GLY A 207 -1.07 2.29 -18.21
CA GLY A 207 -1.35 3.73 -18.34
C GLY A 207 -1.30 4.26 -19.78
N ILE A 208 -0.42 3.71 -20.63
CA ILE A 208 -0.15 4.25 -21.97
C ILE A 208 -0.57 3.27 -23.08
N LEU A 209 -0.45 1.97 -22.85
CA LEU A 209 -0.71 0.91 -23.82
C LEU A 209 -2.00 0.16 -23.46
N THR A 210 -3.09 0.89 -23.28
CA THR A 210 -4.37 0.35 -22.79
C THR A 210 -4.94 -0.78 -23.65
N ASP A 211 -4.72 -0.73 -24.98
CA ASP A 211 -5.22 -1.77 -25.90
C ASP A 211 -4.38 -3.05 -25.81
N MET A 212 -3.07 -2.91 -25.58
CA MET A 212 -2.18 -4.03 -25.34
C MET A 212 -2.48 -4.69 -23.99
N ASP A 213 -2.75 -3.90 -22.95
CA ASP A 213 -3.08 -4.40 -21.61
C ASP A 213 -4.39 -5.21 -21.63
N LYS A 214 -5.40 -4.75 -22.38
CA LYS A 214 -6.64 -5.50 -22.61
C LYS A 214 -6.40 -6.81 -23.37
N ALA A 215 -5.65 -6.76 -24.46
CA ALA A 215 -5.35 -7.96 -25.26
C ALA A 215 -4.55 -9.00 -24.45
N VAL A 216 -3.60 -8.56 -23.62
CA VAL A 216 -2.85 -9.43 -22.71
C VAL A 216 -3.76 -10.01 -21.62
N GLY A 217 -4.67 -9.21 -21.07
CA GLY A 217 -5.66 -9.66 -20.08
C GLY A 217 -6.61 -10.71 -20.64
N GLU A 218 -7.14 -10.51 -21.85
CA GLU A 218 -8.02 -11.45 -22.54
C GLU A 218 -7.27 -12.76 -22.85
N TRP A 219 -6.08 -12.67 -23.46
CA TRP A 219 -5.24 -13.85 -23.71
C TRP A 219 -4.92 -14.62 -22.43
N ALA A 220 -4.53 -13.92 -21.36
CA ALA A 220 -4.22 -14.54 -20.09
C ALA A 220 -5.45 -15.21 -19.46
N SER A 221 -6.64 -14.60 -19.58
CA SER A 221 -7.88 -15.20 -19.07
C SER A 221 -8.26 -16.50 -19.80
N GLU A 222 -7.95 -16.61 -21.09
CA GLU A 222 -8.28 -17.80 -21.90
C GLU A 222 -7.22 -18.90 -21.82
N HIS A 223 -5.94 -18.54 -21.76
CA HIS A 223 -4.84 -19.50 -21.93
C HIS A 223 -4.01 -19.72 -20.66
N ASN A 224 -4.15 -18.87 -19.64
CA ASN A 224 -3.35 -18.98 -18.42
C ASN A 224 -4.19 -19.56 -17.26
N LEU A 225 -3.93 -20.84 -16.96
CA LEU A 225 -4.50 -21.58 -15.83
C LEU A 225 -4.23 -20.93 -14.46
N PHE A 226 -3.22 -20.05 -14.35
CA PHE A 226 -2.87 -19.33 -13.13
C PHE A 226 -3.57 -17.97 -13.00
N PHE A 227 -4.24 -17.48 -14.05
CA PHE A 227 -4.72 -16.10 -14.12
C PHE A 227 -6.19 -15.94 -13.73
N ALA A 228 -7.06 -16.85 -14.20
CA ALA A 228 -8.49 -16.79 -13.90
C ALA A 228 -9.08 -18.21 -13.74
N GLY A 229 -9.88 -18.42 -12.69
CA GLY A 229 -10.65 -19.66 -12.49
C GLY A 229 -10.79 -20.11 -11.03
N PRO A 230 -11.63 -21.12 -10.74
CA PRO A 230 -11.90 -21.60 -9.37
C PRO A 230 -10.67 -22.19 -8.65
N HIS A 231 -9.65 -22.61 -9.41
CA HIS A 231 -8.43 -23.22 -8.92
C HIS A 231 -7.20 -22.30 -9.06
N ALA A 232 -7.37 -21.06 -9.53
CA ALA A 232 -6.26 -20.14 -9.77
C ALA A 232 -5.45 -19.88 -8.50
N ASP A 233 -6.12 -19.70 -7.36
CA ASP A 233 -5.46 -19.51 -6.06
C ASP A 233 -4.57 -20.70 -5.69
N LEU A 234 -5.05 -21.92 -5.89
CA LEU A 234 -4.30 -23.14 -5.57
C LEU A 234 -3.13 -23.34 -6.54
N LEU A 235 -3.36 -23.08 -7.83
CA LEU A 235 -2.31 -23.15 -8.84
C LEU A 235 -1.24 -22.07 -8.62
N SER A 236 -1.59 -20.89 -8.12
CA SER A 236 -0.63 -19.82 -7.77
C SER A 236 0.38 -20.23 -6.69
N LEU A 237 0.07 -21.27 -5.89
CA LEU A 237 1.03 -21.85 -4.94
C LEU A 237 2.19 -22.55 -5.62
N ILE A 238 2.05 -23.00 -6.88
CA ILE A 238 3.12 -23.68 -7.62
C ILE A 238 4.30 -22.73 -7.89
N PRO A 239 4.12 -21.56 -8.56
CA PRO A 239 5.23 -20.63 -8.75
C PRO A 239 5.76 -20.08 -7.43
N PHE A 240 4.91 -19.91 -6.41
CA PHE A 240 5.36 -19.53 -5.08
C PHE A 240 6.25 -20.60 -4.44
N ALA A 241 5.85 -21.87 -4.48
CA ALA A 241 6.65 -22.99 -4.00
C ALA A 241 7.95 -23.14 -4.79
N ALA A 242 7.94 -22.87 -6.10
CA ALA A 242 9.14 -22.86 -6.92
C ALA A 242 10.12 -21.77 -6.47
N LEU A 243 9.64 -20.55 -6.18
CA LEU A 243 10.47 -19.47 -5.63
C LEU A 243 11.04 -19.83 -4.26
N VAL A 244 10.23 -20.43 -3.38
CA VAL A 244 10.68 -20.94 -2.08
C VAL A 244 11.77 -22.00 -2.24
N GLY A 245 11.58 -22.95 -3.16
CA GLY A 245 12.56 -23.99 -3.48
C GLY A 245 13.85 -23.42 -4.06
N LEU A 246 13.76 -22.41 -4.91
CA LEU A 246 14.91 -21.72 -5.49
C LEU A 246 15.69 -20.93 -4.44
N LEU A 247 15.00 -20.21 -3.55
CA LEU A 247 15.63 -19.53 -2.40
C LEU A 247 16.34 -20.53 -1.48
N PHE A 248 15.69 -21.65 -1.16
CA PHE A 248 16.32 -22.72 -0.38
C PHE A 248 17.55 -23.30 -1.09
N TRP A 249 17.46 -23.52 -2.40
CA TRP A 249 18.55 -24.03 -3.22
C TRP A 249 19.73 -23.05 -3.35
N ALA A 250 19.46 -21.75 -3.48
CA ALA A 250 20.47 -20.71 -3.55
C ALA A 250 21.12 -20.42 -2.20
N GLY A 251 20.38 -20.61 -1.10
CA GLY A 251 20.88 -20.41 0.27
C GLY A 251 21.68 -21.60 0.82
N ARG A 252 21.53 -22.81 0.27
CA ARG A 252 22.23 -23.99 0.78
C ARG A 252 23.72 -23.96 0.43
N GLU A 253 24.55 -24.15 1.44
CA GLU A 253 25.99 -24.35 1.24
C GLU A 253 26.23 -25.81 0.83
N HIS A 254 27.10 -26.04 -0.16
CA HIS A 254 27.57 -27.40 -0.46
C HIS A 254 28.90 -27.59 0.26
N SER A 255 29.11 -28.75 0.91
CA SER A 255 30.42 -29.07 1.47
C SER A 255 31.44 -29.16 0.33
N ARG A 256 32.29 -28.15 0.20
CA ARG A 256 33.55 -28.28 -0.51
C ARG A 256 34.65 -28.54 0.50
#